data_AF-A0A9W8IIS8-F1
#
_entry.id   AF-A0A9W8IIS8-F1
#
_cell.length_a   1.000
_cell.length_b   1.000
_cell.length_c   1.000
_cell.angle_alpha   90.00
_cell.angle_beta   90.00
_cell.angle_gamma   90.00
#
_symmetry.space_group_name_H-M   'P 1'
#
loop_
_entity.id
_entity.type
_entity.pdbx_description
1 polymer ?
#
loop_
_entity_poly.entity_id
_entity_poly.type
_entity_poly.pdbx_seq_one_letter_code
_entity_poly.pdbx_strand_id
1 'polypeptide(L)'
;MAWMCSGKTNDELVDNLVKARIISSSQVISAMRAVDRAHFSRQYPYEDSPQGIGYGATISAPHMHGYALEGLVQYLKPGMRALDVGSGSGYLTACMAAMVGDNGLVVGIEHIPELADQSLVDLRAHYPEWVDGKRIEIVTGDGRKGYGDKAPYDCIHVGAAAPSKPTELLAQLKSPGRMFVPVGTNNQYIVVYDKDSNGNVTEERVMGVRYVPLTDAAMQFMG
;
A
#
# COMPACT_ATOMS: atom_id res chain seq x y z
N MET A 1 -4.30 -12.98 -15.16
CA MET A 1 -4.42 -14.37 -14.68
C MET A 1 -3.70 -14.48 -13.33
N ALA A 2 -4.35 -14.07 -12.23
CA ALA A 2 -3.69 -13.91 -10.93
C ALA A 2 -4.33 -14.75 -9.80
N TRP A 3 -5.08 -15.80 -10.14
CA TRP A 3 -5.72 -16.68 -9.15
C TRP A 3 -4.85 -17.89 -8.75
N MET A 4 -3.56 -17.90 -9.13
CA MET A 4 -2.71 -19.10 -9.05
C MET A 4 -1.72 -19.09 -7.88
N CYS A 5 -1.63 -17.99 -7.11
CA CYS A 5 -0.62 -17.88 -6.06
C CYS A 5 -1.15 -18.22 -4.64
N SER A 6 -2.40 -18.64 -4.49
CA SER A 6 -2.98 -18.97 -3.19
C SER A 6 -2.15 -20.02 -2.43
N GLY A 7 -2.19 -19.99 -1.11
CA GLY A 7 -1.52 -20.95 -0.22
C GLY A 7 -2.38 -21.36 0.96
N LYS A 8 -1.90 -22.29 1.79
CA LYS A 8 -2.53 -22.67 3.07
C LYS A 8 -1.96 -21.91 4.26
N THR A 9 -0.80 -21.29 4.09
CA THR A 9 -0.12 -20.45 5.08
C THR A 9 0.41 -19.19 4.40
N ASN A 10 0.79 -18.18 5.19
CA ASN A 10 1.43 -16.97 4.67
C ASN A 10 2.72 -17.31 3.90
N ASP A 11 3.54 -18.21 4.41
CA ASP A 11 4.77 -18.64 3.74
C ASP A 11 4.50 -19.34 2.40
N GLU A 12 3.50 -20.22 2.34
CA GLU A 12 3.15 -20.90 1.08
C GLU A 12 2.60 -19.90 0.04
N LEU A 13 1.79 -18.94 0.48
CA LEU A 13 1.34 -17.83 -0.37
C LEU A 13 2.54 -17.05 -0.95
N VAL A 14 3.47 -16.65 -0.09
CA VAL A 14 4.68 -15.90 -0.52
C VAL A 14 5.54 -16.75 -1.47
N ASP A 15 5.75 -18.03 -1.17
CA ASP A 15 6.49 -18.94 -2.04
C ASP A 15 5.85 -19.07 -3.42
N ASN A 16 4.52 -19.10 -3.49
CA ASN A 16 3.80 -19.18 -4.76
C ASN A 16 3.88 -17.86 -5.54
N LEU A 17 3.87 -16.70 -4.88
CA LEU A 17 4.15 -15.40 -5.51
C LEU A 17 5.57 -15.35 -6.10
N VAL A 18 6.56 -15.90 -5.40
CA VAL A 18 7.95 -16.02 -5.89
C VAL A 18 8.03 -16.94 -7.11
N LYS A 19 7.41 -18.14 -7.05
CA LYS A 19 7.37 -19.09 -8.17
C LYS A 19 6.72 -18.48 -9.41
N ALA A 20 5.68 -17.67 -9.21
CA ALA A 20 4.98 -16.94 -10.27
C ALA A 20 5.75 -15.70 -10.78
N ARG A 21 6.91 -15.37 -10.20
CA ARG A 21 7.74 -14.19 -10.50
C ARG A 21 7.00 -12.87 -10.34
N ILE A 22 6.05 -12.83 -9.41
CA ILE A 22 5.37 -11.59 -9.00
C ILE A 22 6.29 -10.77 -8.10
N ILE A 23 7.00 -11.46 -7.22
CA ILE A 23 8.03 -10.89 -6.34
C ILE A 23 9.34 -11.66 -6.51
N SER A 24 10.46 -10.96 -6.34
CA SER A 24 11.81 -11.47 -6.53
C SER A 24 12.85 -10.78 -5.63
N SER A 25 12.59 -9.55 -5.17
CA SER A 25 13.46 -8.82 -4.27
C SER A 25 13.46 -9.47 -2.88
N SER A 26 14.63 -9.76 -2.33
CA SER A 26 14.74 -10.41 -1.01
C SER A 26 14.08 -9.57 0.09
N GLN A 27 14.16 -8.24 -0.01
CA GLN A 27 13.51 -7.31 0.92
C GLN A 27 11.99 -7.44 0.88
N VAL A 28 11.40 -7.55 -0.31
CA VAL A 28 9.94 -7.70 -0.50
C VAL A 28 9.48 -9.04 0.03
N ILE A 29 10.20 -10.12 -0.31
CA ILE A 29 9.90 -11.47 0.17
C ILE A 29 9.95 -11.52 1.70
N SER A 30 11.00 -10.97 2.32
CA SER A 30 11.14 -10.91 3.78
C SER A 30 10.02 -10.08 4.42
N ALA A 31 9.63 -8.95 3.84
CA ALA A 31 8.55 -8.12 4.36
C ALA A 31 7.20 -8.83 4.33
N MET A 32 6.85 -9.46 3.21
CA MET A 32 5.58 -10.19 3.09
C MET A 32 5.53 -11.45 3.96
N ARG A 33 6.68 -12.08 4.27
CA ARG A 33 6.75 -13.17 5.27
C ARG A 33 6.62 -12.68 6.70
N ALA A 34 7.23 -11.54 7.01
CA ALA A 34 7.19 -10.94 8.35
C ALA A 34 5.78 -10.44 8.73
N VAL A 35 4.95 -10.12 7.73
CA VAL A 35 3.60 -9.62 7.94
C VAL A 35 2.58 -10.68 7.53
N ASP A 36 2.05 -11.41 8.51
CA ASP A 36 1.03 -12.42 8.25
C ASP A 36 -0.28 -11.75 7.82
N ARG A 37 -0.74 -12.09 6.61
CA ARG A 37 -1.98 -11.57 6.03
C ARG A 37 -3.23 -11.97 6.82
N ALA A 38 -3.21 -13.07 7.57
CA ALA A 38 -4.33 -13.49 8.42
C ALA A 38 -4.65 -12.51 9.56
N HIS A 39 -3.69 -11.67 9.94
CA HIS A 39 -3.92 -10.58 10.90
C HIS A 39 -4.86 -9.49 10.36
N PHE A 40 -5.00 -9.39 9.04
CA PHE A 40 -5.71 -8.29 8.36
C PHE A 40 -6.88 -8.76 7.48
N SER A 41 -7.03 -10.07 7.29
CA SER A 41 -8.10 -10.67 6.49
C SER A 41 -8.69 -11.86 7.24
N ARG A 42 -9.92 -11.70 7.74
CA ARG A 42 -10.61 -12.74 8.52
C ARG A 42 -11.08 -13.91 7.66
N GLN A 43 -11.37 -13.65 6.38
CA GLN A 43 -11.83 -14.63 5.41
C GLN A 43 -10.73 -14.85 4.38
N TYR A 44 -10.50 -16.14 4.05
CA TYR A 44 -9.60 -16.58 3.00
C TYR A 44 -8.27 -15.82 2.94
N PRO A 45 -7.53 -15.67 4.06
CA PRO A 45 -6.39 -14.76 4.15
C PRO A 45 -5.28 -15.06 3.16
N TYR A 46 -5.16 -16.32 2.74
CA TYR A 46 -4.09 -16.79 1.87
C TYR A 46 -4.55 -17.07 0.44
N GLU A 47 -5.77 -16.67 0.07
CA GLU A 47 -6.19 -16.68 -1.33
C GLU A 47 -5.59 -15.48 -2.07
N ASP A 48 -5.08 -15.72 -3.29
CA ASP A 48 -4.54 -14.65 -4.15
C ASP A 48 -5.68 -13.86 -4.82
N SER A 49 -6.51 -13.22 -3.99
CA SER A 49 -7.72 -12.51 -4.39
C SER A 49 -8.06 -11.39 -3.38
N PRO A 50 -8.82 -10.35 -3.78
CA PRO A 50 -9.29 -9.35 -2.85
C PRO A 50 -10.29 -9.96 -1.85
N GLN A 51 -10.21 -9.53 -0.59
CA GLN A 51 -11.12 -9.98 0.47
C GLN A 51 -11.85 -8.79 1.08
N GLY A 52 -13.13 -8.94 1.41
CA GLY A 52 -13.92 -7.87 2.02
C GLY A 52 -13.44 -7.54 3.43
N ILE A 53 -13.28 -6.25 3.73
CA ILE A 53 -12.88 -5.76 5.07
C ILE A 53 -13.96 -4.88 5.72
N GLY A 54 -15.16 -4.88 5.15
CA GLY A 54 -16.26 -4.01 5.56
C GLY A 54 -16.22 -2.64 4.85
N TYR A 55 -17.24 -1.83 5.09
CA TYR A 55 -17.33 -0.44 4.63
C TYR A 55 -17.16 -0.24 3.10
N GLY A 56 -17.59 -1.21 2.29
CA GLY A 56 -17.43 -1.14 0.82
C GLY A 56 -15.97 -1.27 0.35
N ALA A 57 -15.05 -1.67 1.23
CA ALA A 57 -13.63 -1.81 0.93
C ALA A 57 -13.18 -3.27 0.93
N THR A 58 -12.06 -3.51 0.23
CA THR A 58 -11.39 -4.81 0.20
C THR A 58 -9.91 -4.65 0.52
N ILE A 59 -9.33 -5.60 1.26
CA ILE A 59 -7.88 -5.79 1.24
C ILE A 59 -7.49 -6.32 -0.14
N SER A 60 -6.57 -5.63 -0.83
CA SER A 60 -6.13 -6.00 -2.18
C SER A 60 -5.54 -7.40 -2.24
N ALA A 61 -5.61 -8.04 -3.40
CA ALA A 61 -5.01 -9.35 -3.62
C ALA A 61 -3.50 -9.35 -3.29
N PRO A 62 -2.95 -10.44 -2.73
CA PRO A 62 -1.52 -10.60 -2.46
C PRO A 62 -0.59 -10.19 -3.60
N HIS A 63 -0.88 -10.58 -4.86
CA HIS A 63 -0.04 -10.18 -5.99
C HIS A 63 0.01 -8.67 -6.20
N MET A 64 -1.09 -7.94 -5.93
CA MET A 64 -1.12 -6.49 -6.06
C MET A 64 -0.25 -5.80 -5.01
N HIS A 65 -0.22 -6.31 -3.78
CA HIS A 65 0.74 -5.86 -2.77
C HIS A 65 2.18 -6.19 -3.19
N GLY A 66 2.42 -7.38 -3.75
CA GLY A 66 3.72 -7.74 -4.31
C GLY A 66 4.20 -6.77 -5.38
N TYR A 67 3.36 -6.44 -6.36
CA TYR A 67 3.69 -5.46 -7.41
C TYR A 67 3.96 -4.06 -6.85
N ALA A 68 3.19 -3.60 -5.87
CA ALA A 68 3.42 -2.30 -5.24
C ALA A 68 4.76 -2.26 -4.50
N LEU A 69 5.06 -3.29 -3.69
CA LEU A 69 6.32 -3.38 -2.94
C LEU A 69 7.54 -3.49 -3.87
N GLU A 70 7.46 -4.29 -4.94
CA GLU A 70 8.52 -4.36 -5.97
C GLU A 70 8.70 -3.02 -6.70
N GLY A 71 7.60 -2.37 -7.06
CA GLY A 71 7.64 -1.06 -7.72
C GLY A 71 8.31 0.02 -6.87
N LEU A 72 8.21 -0.12 -5.54
CA LEU A 72 8.70 0.86 -4.55
C LEU A 72 9.97 0.42 -3.80
N VAL A 73 10.50 -0.78 -4.05
CA VAL A 73 11.61 -1.39 -3.27
C VAL A 73 12.85 -0.48 -3.17
N GLN A 74 13.11 0.33 -4.20
CA GLN A 74 14.26 1.24 -4.21
C GLN A 74 14.13 2.42 -3.23
N TYR A 75 12.90 2.72 -2.80
CA TYR A 75 12.52 3.82 -1.90
C TYR A 75 11.83 3.32 -0.62
N LEU A 76 11.84 2.01 -0.37
CA LEU A 76 11.42 1.36 0.87
C LEU A 76 12.66 0.73 1.53
N LYS A 77 13.54 1.58 2.06
CA LYS A 77 14.80 1.17 2.71
C LYS A 77 14.86 1.64 4.16
N PRO A 78 15.74 1.03 4.99
CA PRO A 78 15.93 1.46 6.36
C PRO A 78 16.09 2.99 6.52
N GLY A 79 15.26 3.61 7.37
CA GLY A 79 15.26 5.05 7.64
C GLY A 79 14.43 5.91 6.67
N MET A 80 13.83 5.33 5.65
CA MET A 80 12.98 6.07 4.70
C MET A 80 11.57 6.30 5.23
N ARG A 81 10.88 7.25 4.58
CA ARG A 81 9.49 7.62 4.86
C ARG A 81 8.58 7.25 3.71
N ALA A 82 7.50 6.56 4.00
CA ALA A 82 6.49 6.18 3.04
C ALA A 82 5.09 6.71 3.42
N LEU A 83 4.27 6.98 2.42
CA LEU A 83 2.84 7.24 2.58
C LEU A 83 2.04 6.15 1.86
N ASP A 84 1.07 5.57 2.56
CA ASP A 84 0.12 4.60 2.03
C ASP A 84 -1.29 5.23 2.03
N VAL A 85 -1.73 5.68 0.86
CA VAL A 85 -3.01 6.36 0.66
C VAL A 85 -4.12 5.35 0.43
N GLY A 86 -5.19 5.42 1.23
CA GLY A 86 -6.22 4.39 1.27
C GLY A 86 -5.69 3.13 1.94
N SER A 87 -5.14 3.30 3.14
CA SER A 87 -4.44 2.21 3.85
C SER A 87 -5.35 1.02 4.20
N GLY A 88 -6.67 1.21 4.24
CA GLY A 88 -7.66 0.15 4.35
C GLY A 88 -7.41 -0.74 5.56
N SER A 89 -7.03 -2.00 5.34
CA SER A 89 -6.75 -2.94 6.42
C SER A 89 -5.44 -2.64 7.17
N GLY A 90 -4.54 -1.82 6.62
CA GLY A 90 -3.21 -1.56 7.17
C GLY A 90 -2.16 -2.62 6.81
N TYR A 91 -2.51 -3.65 6.02
CA TYR A 91 -1.57 -4.71 5.64
C TYR A 91 -0.36 -4.17 4.86
N LEU A 92 -0.60 -3.37 3.82
CA LEU A 92 0.50 -2.85 3.02
C LEU A 92 1.33 -1.83 3.81
N THR A 93 0.70 -1.02 4.65
CA THR A 93 1.37 -0.14 5.61
C THR A 93 2.35 -0.93 6.49
N ALA A 94 1.92 -2.09 7.03
CA ALA A 94 2.78 -2.97 7.81
C ALA A 94 3.94 -3.55 6.98
N CYS A 95 3.68 -3.99 5.75
CA CYS A 95 4.74 -4.49 4.86
C CYS A 95 5.79 -3.42 4.55
N MET A 96 5.36 -2.18 4.27
CA MET A 96 6.28 -1.06 4.09
C MET A 96 7.07 -0.77 5.37
N ALA A 97 6.44 -0.87 6.54
CA ALA A 97 7.07 -0.66 7.84
C ALA A 97 8.16 -1.71 8.13
N ALA A 98 7.92 -2.96 7.75
CA ALA A 98 8.93 -4.02 7.81
C ALA A 98 10.16 -3.70 6.96
N MET A 99 10.00 -2.99 5.82
CA MET A 99 11.10 -2.62 4.92
C MET A 99 11.85 -1.36 5.36
N VAL A 100 11.15 -0.34 5.87
CA VAL A 100 11.80 0.92 6.31
C VAL A 100 12.48 0.81 7.68
N GLY A 101 12.24 -0.28 8.42
CA GLY A 101 12.95 -0.61 9.65
C GLY A 101 12.76 0.38 10.80
N ASP A 102 13.52 0.20 11.87
CA ASP A 102 13.31 0.87 13.17
C ASP A 102 13.37 2.41 13.10
N ASN A 103 14.19 2.96 12.20
CA ASN A 103 14.36 4.41 12.03
C ASN A 103 13.48 4.99 10.89
N GLY A 104 12.68 4.16 10.24
CA GLY A 104 11.77 4.56 9.18
C GLY A 104 10.41 5.00 9.71
N LEU A 105 9.58 5.53 8.80
CA LEU A 105 8.21 5.90 9.10
C LEU A 105 7.31 5.52 7.92
N VAL A 106 6.17 4.90 8.21
CA VAL A 106 5.08 4.71 7.26
C VAL A 106 3.83 5.34 7.82
N VAL A 107 3.26 6.27 7.06
CA VAL A 107 1.95 6.86 7.37
C VAL A 107 0.91 6.17 6.51
N GLY A 108 -0.09 5.55 7.13
CA GLY A 108 -1.31 5.11 6.45
C GLY A 108 -2.40 6.17 6.61
N ILE A 109 -3.01 6.62 5.51
CA ILE A 109 -4.15 7.55 5.55
C ILE A 109 -5.41 6.88 5.00
N GLU A 110 -6.49 6.93 5.78
CA GLU A 110 -7.77 6.28 5.49
C GLU A 110 -8.93 7.24 5.75
N HIS A 111 -9.88 7.36 4.82
CA HIS A 111 -10.98 8.33 4.97
C HIS A 111 -12.19 7.78 5.72
N ILE A 112 -12.28 6.46 5.91
CA ILE A 112 -13.31 5.83 6.74
C ILE A 112 -12.75 5.64 8.16
N PRO A 113 -13.23 6.40 9.17
CA PRO A 113 -12.70 6.35 10.53
C PRO A 113 -12.67 4.92 11.10
N GLU A 114 -13.70 4.13 10.85
CA GLU A 114 -13.81 2.78 11.37
C GLU A 114 -12.79 1.81 10.77
N LEU A 115 -12.37 2.01 9.50
CA LEU A 115 -11.28 1.24 8.90
C LEU A 115 -9.92 1.67 9.47
N ALA A 116 -9.71 2.98 9.65
CA ALA A 116 -8.52 3.51 10.33
C ALA A 116 -8.38 2.93 11.74
N ASP A 117 -9.44 2.96 12.54
CA ASP A 117 -9.45 2.42 13.90
C ASP A 117 -9.22 0.90 13.91
N GLN A 118 -9.91 0.15 13.03
CA GLN A 118 -9.76 -1.30 12.95
C GLN A 118 -8.34 -1.72 12.54
N SER A 119 -7.77 -1.06 11.52
CA SER A 119 -6.38 -1.32 11.11
C SER A 119 -5.39 -1.02 12.23
N LEU A 120 -5.58 0.04 13.00
CA LEU A 120 -4.72 0.36 14.15
C LEU A 120 -4.86 -0.68 15.28
N VAL A 121 -6.06 -1.22 15.50
CA VAL A 121 -6.28 -2.34 16.44
C VAL A 121 -5.51 -3.58 16.00
N ASP A 122 -5.65 -3.99 14.73
CA ASP A 122 -4.99 -5.18 14.21
C ASP A 122 -3.44 -5.00 14.21
N LEU A 123 -2.96 -3.82 13.83
CA LEU A 123 -1.55 -3.45 13.90
C LEU A 123 -1.00 -3.51 15.33
N ARG A 124 -1.71 -2.96 16.32
CA ARG A 124 -1.27 -3.02 17.73
C ARG A 124 -1.31 -4.43 18.30
N ALA A 125 -2.28 -5.25 17.90
CA ALA A 125 -2.41 -6.61 18.36
C ALA A 125 -1.24 -7.50 17.90
N HIS A 126 -0.73 -7.26 16.70
CA HIS A 126 0.26 -8.14 16.06
C HIS A 126 1.65 -7.54 15.90
N TYR A 127 1.77 -6.20 15.87
CA TYR A 127 3.02 -5.46 15.68
C TYR A 127 3.12 -4.25 16.64
N PRO A 128 2.91 -4.42 17.95
CA PRO A 128 2.84 -3.31 18.91
C PRO A 128 4.10 -2.42 18.89
N GLU A 129 5.28 -3.03 18.80
CA GLU A 129 6.57 -2.32 18.74
C GLU A 129 6.68 -1.36 17.55
N TRP A 130 6.00 -1.65 16.43
CA TRP A 130 6.03 -0.79 15.24
C TRP A 130 5.12 0.42 15.41
N VAL A 131 4.00 0.26 16.12
CA VAL A 131 3.07 1.35 16.42
C VAL A 131 3.63 2.22 17.55
N ASP A 132 4.03 1.62 18.66
CA ASP A 132 4.52 2.33 19.85
C ASP A 132 5.89 2.99 19.58
N GLY A 133 6.73 2.32 18.77
CA GLY A 133 7.97 2.87 18.24
C GLY A 133 7.80 3.93 17.16
N LYS A 134 6.55 4.29 16.79
CA LYS A 134 6.21 5.30 15.77
C LYS A 134 6.79 5.02 14.38
N ARG A 135 7.04 3.74 14.08
CA ARG A 135 7.36 3.29 12.72
C ARG A 135 6.13 3.31 11.83
N ILE A 136 4.95 3.08 12.42
CA ILE A 136 3.65 3.17 11.77
C ILE A 136 2.82 4.26 12.44
N GLU A 137 2.22 5.12 11.63
CA GLU A 137 1.19 6.09 12.04
C GLU A 137 -0.04 5.89 11.13
N ILE A 138 -1.20 5.59 11.71
CA ILE A 138 -2.47 5.55 10.97
C ILE A 138 -3.25 6.81 11.28
N VAL A 139 -3.70 7.52 10.24
CA VAL A 139 -4.45 8.76 10.36
C VAL A 139 -5.74 8.71 9.56
N THR A 140 -6.78 9.32 10.11
CA THR A 140 -8.05 9.48 9.40
C THR A 140 -8.04 10.78 8.61
N GLY A 141 -8.27 10.72 7.30
CA GLY A 141 -8.30 11.93 6.46
C GLY A 141 -8.47 11.67 4.97
N ASP A 142 -8.64 12.74 4.21
CA ASP A 142 -8.74 12.68 2.75
C ASP A 142 -7.37 12.40 2.13
N GLY A 143 -7.15 11.15 1.76
CA GLY A 143 -5.94 10.68 1.09
C GLY A 143 -5.57 11.43 -0.20
N ARG A 144 -6.52 12.07 -0.89
CA ARG A 144 -6.25 12.90 -2.08
C ARG A 144 -5.38 14.12 -1.76
N LYS A 145 -5.37 14.55 -0.50
CA LYS A 145 -4.56 15.66 0.02
C LYS A 145 -3.21 15.20 0.58
N GLY A 146 -2.93 13.90 0.59
CA GLY A 146 -1.76 13.35 1.26
C GLY A 146 -1.76 13.65 2.75
N TYR A 147 -0.58 13.74 3.35
CA TYR A 147 -0.41 14.10 4.76
C TYR A 147 0.83 14.98 4.94
N GLY A 148 0.62 16.29 4.80
CA GLY A 148 1.70 17.28 4.79
C GLY A 148 2.56 17.32 6.06
N ASP A 149 1.98 16.95 7.21
CA ASP A 149 2.66 17.01 8.51
C ASP A 149 3.89 16.09 8.62
N LYS A 150 3.98 15.04 7.79
CA LYS A 150 5.12 14.11 7.76
C LYS A 150 5.86 14.10 6.44
N ALA A 151 5.37 14.86 5.47
CA ALA A 151 6.05 15.09 4.21
C ALA A 151 7.44 15.74 4.43
N PRO A 152 8.36 15.60 3.48
CA PRO A 152 8.23 14.85 2.23
C PRO A 152 8.50 13.35 2.38
N TYR A 153 7.97 12.54 1.46
CA TYR A 153 8.07 11.07 1.45
C TYR A 153 9.05 10.56 0.40
N ASP A 154 9.84 9.54 0.73
CA ASP A 154 10.70 8.84 -0.24
C ASP A 154 9.86 8.06 -1.26
N CYS A 155 8.74 7.47 -0.81
CA CYS A 155 7.76 6.89 -1.69
C CYS A 155 6.31 7.09 -1.25
N ILE A 156 5.41 7.02 -2.22
CA ILE A 156 3.96 7.12 -2.00
C ILE A 156 3.29 5.96 -2.73
N HIS A 157 2.46 5.20 -2.03
CA HIS A 157 1.54 4.24 -2.62
C HIS A 157 0.11 4.79 -2.54
N VAL A 158 -0.71 4.49 -3.55
CA VAL A 158 -2.13 4.79 -3.54
C VAL A 158 -2.92 3.51 -3.83
N GLY A 159 -3.68 3.05 -2.84
CA GLY A 159 -4.48 1.83 -2.87
C GLY A 159 -5.86 1.98 -3.53
N ALA A 160 -6.13 3.10 -4.19
CA ALA A 160 -7.40 3.39 -4.86
C ALA A 160 -7.18 4.21 -6.15
N ALA A 161 -8.01 3.99 -7.16
CA ALA A 161 -7.84 4.58 -8.48
C ALA A 161 -8.14 6.07 -8.48
N ALA A 162 -7.12 6.90 -8.72
CA ALA A 162 -7.29 8.33 -8.92
C ALA A 162 -7.86 8.62 -10.32
N PRO A 163 -8.82 9.55 -10.47
CA PRO A 163 -9.39 9.87 -11.79
C PRO A 163 -8.38 10.51 -12.75
N SER A 164 -7.34 11.13 -12.21
CA SER A 164 -6.26 11.81 -12.94
C SER A 164 -4.96 11.81 -12.12
N LYS A 165 -3.87 12.34 -12.71
CA LYS A 165 -2.57 12.52 -12.05
C LYS A 165 -2.74 13.25 -10.69
N PRO A 166 -2.33 12.65 -9.56
CA PRO A 166 -2.55 13.24 -8.23
C PRO A 166 -1.44 14.25 -7.90
N THR A 167 -1.67 15.52 -8.27
CA THR A 167 -0.69 16.60 -8.14
C THR A 167 -0.31 16.92 -6.70
N GLU A 168 -1.28 16.86 -5.77
CA GLU A 168 -1.04 17.07 -4.33
C GLU A 168 -0.07 16.03 -3.75
N LEU A 169 -0.23 14.77 -4.13
CA LEU A 169 0.68 13.69 -3.70
C LEU A 169 2.07 13.85 -4.32
N LEU A 170 2.14 14.23 -5.61
CA LEU A 170 3.41 14.54 -6.25
C LEU A 170 4.14 15.69 -5.57
N ALA A 171 3.44 16.70 -5.05
CA ALA A 171 4.06 17.81 -4.33
C ALA A 171 4.74 17.34 -3.02
N GLN A 172 4.22 16.29 -2.38
CA GLN A 172 4.76 15.73 -1.13
C GLN A 172 5.84 14.66 -1.34
N LEU A 173 6.09 14.26 -2.58
CA LEU A 173 7.15 13.31 -2.93
C LEU A 173 8.54 13.98 -2.89
N LYS A 174 9.54 13.33 -2.29
CA LYS A 174 10.94 13.80 -2.28
C LYS A 174 11.55 13.83 -3.68
N SER A 175 12.66 14.56 -3.78
CA SER A 175 13.61 14.53 -4.90
C SER A 175 14.94 13.92 -4.40
N PRO A 176 15.29 12.68 -4.76
CA PRO A 176 14.52 11.74 -5.57
C PRO A 176 13.41 11.03 -4.77
N GLY A 177 12.40 10.50 -5.48
CA GLY A 177 11.32 9.73 -4.88
C GLY A 177 10.40 9.08 -5.92
N ARG A 178 9.59 8.11 -5.51
CA ARG A 178 8.67 7.39 -6.41
C ARG A 178 7.25 7.27 -5.87
N MET A 179 6.27 7.43 -6.75
CA MET A 179 4.86 7.14 -6.46
C MET A 179 4.33 6.00 -7.34
N PHE A 180 3.58 5.09 -6.73
CA PHE A 180 2.87 3.99 -7.38
C PHE A 180 1.37 4.20 -7.18
N VAL A 181 0.62 4.43 -8.27
CA VAL A 181 -0.80 4.78 -8.19
C VAL A 181 -1.59 4.23 -9.38
N PRO A 182 -2.78 3.63 -9.16
CA PRO A 182 -3.74 3.40 -10.23
C PRO A 182 -4.37 4.72 -10.69
N VAL A 183 -4.34 4.99 -11.99
CA VAL A 183 -4.93 6.19 -12.60
C VAL A 183 -5.94 5.79 -13.68
N GLY A 184 -7.14 6.38 -13.60
CA GLY A 184 -8.23 6.23 -14.55
C GLY A 184 -9.58 5.98 -13.86
N THR A 185 -10.66 6.09 -14.64
CA THR A 185 -12.02 5.78 -14.18
C THR A 185 -12.48 4.42 -14.72
N ASN A 186 -12.76 4.34 -16.03
CA ASN A 186 -13.22 3.12 -16.70
C ASN A 186 -12.06 2.19 -17.09
N ASN A 187 -11.02 2.75 -17.70
CA ASN A 187 -9.78 2.06 -18.01
C ASN A 187 -8.71 2.57 -17.05
N GLN A 188 -8.21 1.70 -16.18
CA GLN A 188 -7.25 2.06 -15.15
C GLN A 188 -5.89 1.40 -15.43
N TYR A 189 -4.82 2.14 -15.16
CA TYR A 189 -3.46 1.63 -15.23
C TYR A 189 -2.72 1.97 -13.96
N ILE A 190 -1.85 1.08 -13.50
CA ILE A 190 -0.77 1.48 -12.60
C ILE A 190 0.14 2.43 -13.37
N VAL A 191 0.28 3.63 -12.82
CA VAL A 191 1.24 4.64 -13.26
C VAL A 191 2.28 4.81 -12.17
N VAL A 192 3.55 4.69 -12.58
CA VAL A 192 4.69 5.00 -11.73
C VAL A 192 5.16 6.40 -12.08
N TYR A 193 5.27 7.24 -11.06
CA TYR A 193 5.87 8.56 -11.18
C TYR A 193 7.20 8.59 -10.46
N ASP A 194 8.28 8.90 -11.16
CA ASP A 194 9.59 9.14 -10.58
C ASP A 194 9.86 10.63 -10.56
N LYS A 195 10.28 11.16 -9.41
CA LYS A 195 10.82 12.49 -9.28
C LYS A 195 12.34 12.39 -9.17
N ASP A 196 13.06 13.02 -10.10
CA ASP A 196 14.52 13.05 -10.07
C ASP A 196 15.07 14.03 -9.01
N SER A 197 16.39 14.07 -8.85
CA SER A 197 17.06 14.98 -7.91
C SER A 197 16.90 16.46 -8.24
N ASN A 198 16.52 16.80 -9.47
CA ASN A 198 16.26 18.18 -9.91
C ASN A 198 14.77 18.56 -9.79
N GLY A 199 13.90 17.63 -9.37
CA GLY A 199 12.47 17.85 -9.24
C GLY A 199 11.66 17.55 -10.51
N ASN A 200 12.29 17.06 -11.58
CA ASN A 200 11.57 16.68 -12.79
C ASN A 200 10.81 15.38 -12.54
N VAL A 201 9.57 15.33 -13.03
CA VAL A 201 8.70 14.16 -12.88
C VAL A 201 8.57 13.44 -14.23
N THR A 202 8.96 12.17 -14.26
CA THR A 202 8.63 11.24 -15.35
C THR A 202 7.43 10.39 -14.95
N GLU A 203 6.70 9.88 -15.94
CA GLU A 203 5.56 8.99 -15.73
C GLU A 203 5.63 7.80 -16.68
N GLU A 204 5.33 6.61 -16.16
CA GLU A 204 5.33 5.35 -16.90
C GLU A 204 4.04 4.58 -16.60
N ARG A 205 3.34 4.11 -17.65
CA ARG A 205 2.19 3.19 -17.51
C ARG A 205 2.71 1.76 -17.49
N VAL A 206 2.53 1.09 -16.36
CA VAL A 206 3.13 -0.23 -16.11
C VAL A 206 2.20 -1.36 -16.51
N MET A 207 0.94 -1.34 -16.05
CA MET A 207 -0.02 -2.41 -16.32
C MET A 207 -1.47 -1.96 -16.16
N GLY A 208 -2.38 -2.59 -16.90
CA GLY A 208 -3.82 -2.39 -16.72
C GLY A 208 -4.32 -3.08 -15.45
N VAL A 209 -5.18 -2.41 -14.69
CA VAL A 209 -5.69 -2.89 -13.40
C VAL A 209 -7.17 -2.53 -13.20
N ARG A 210 -7.74 -3.01 -12.09
CA ARG A 210 -9.04 -2.58 -11.60
C ARG A 210 -9.00 -2.45 -10.08
N TYR A 211 -9.03 -1.21 -9.62
CA TYR A 211 -9.02 -0.79 -8.23
C TYR A 211 -10.35 -0.13 -7.87
N VAL A 212 -10.66 -0.12 -6.57
CA VAL A 212 -11.74 0.72 -6.02
C VAL A 212 -11.42 2.20 -6.29
N PRO A 213 -12.41 3.07 -6.54
CA PRO A 213 -12.16 4.48 -6.82
C PRO A 213 -11.61 5.25 -5.60
N LEU A 214 -10.63 6.13 -5.82
CA LEU A 214 -10.22 7.14 -4.85
C LEU A 214 -11.25 8.28 -4.88
N THR A 215 -12.21 8.24 -3.95
CA THR A 215 -13.45 9.02 -4.01
C THR A 215 -13.77 9.68 -2.67
N ASP A 216 -14.90 10.40 -2.60
CA ASP A 216 -15.43 10.91 -1.34
C ASP A 216 -15.95 9.76 -0.47
N ALA A 217 -15.73 9.82 0.84
CA ALA A 217 -16.18 8.81 1.80
C ALA A 217 -17.68 8.47 1.66
N ALA A 218 -18.53 9.47 1.41
CA ALA A 218 -19.97 9.28 1.22
C ALA A 218 -20.32 8.45 -0.03
N MET A 219 -19.48 8.48 -1.07
CA MET A 219 -19.70 7.77 -2.33
C MET A 219 -19.21 6.32 -2.29
N GLN A 220 -18.32 5.97 -1.35
CA GLN A 220 -17.79 4.61 -1.22
C GLN A 220 -18.87 3.59 -0.88
N PHE A 221 -19.88 4.00 -0.11
CA PHE A 221 -20.99 3.12 0.31
C PHE A 221 -22.12 2.99 -0.72
N MET A 222 -22.08 3.76 -1.81
CA MET A 222 -23.14 3.77 -2.84
C MET A 222 -22.84 2.82 -4.01
N GLY A 223 -21.69 2.14 -3.99
CA GLY A 223 -21.20 1.25 -5.06
C GLY A 223 -21.44 -0.23 -4.81
#